data_AF-A0A1I2CMR3-F1
#
_entry.id   AF-A0A1I2CMR3-F1
#
_cell.length_a   1.000
_cell.length_b   1.000
_cell.length_c   1.000
_cell.angle_alpha   90.00
_cell.angle_beta   90.00
_cell.angle_gamma   90.00
#
_symmetry.space_group_name_H-M   'P 1'
#
loop_
_entity.id
_entity.type
_entity.pdbx_description
1 polymer ?
#
loop_
_entity_poly.entity_id
_entity_poly.type
_entity_poly.pdbx_seq_one_letter_code
_entity_poly.pdbx_strand_id
1 'polypeptide(L)'
;MWQTMEVYTSDIKDDSTVLFLTVMNRNKKNFYLKFEKAHILKDVFDWIKQALDINFPDVPISDYYYLSRADNVKEVCKVISAFGTGITDYKMIDVQLEQVLETLPKNLRDRITGDIERKQVEHRQNNDNEKSIMVMRSKFDFFAITVSKDEKVECQTIEFSHGKDGILFELSEESDGTLRILDLLEVLLSKEGKTYVIDELQCYRACWKN
;
A
#
# COMPACT_ATOMS: atom_id res chain seq x y z
N MET A 1 15.32 -12.11 -33.86
CA MET A 1 14.72 -12.27 -32.52
C MET A 1 15.35 -13.46 -31.80
N TRP A 2 15.16 -14.70 -32.28
CA TRP A 2 15.70 -15.92 -31.65
C TRP A 2 17.19 -15.87 -31.29
N GLN A 3 18.06 -15.57 -32.25
CA GLN A 3 19.51 -15.45 -32.00
C GLN A 3 19.85 -14.40 -30.91
N THR A 4 19.12 -13.28 -30.88
CA THR A 4 19.33 -12.23 -29.87
C THR A 4 18.85 -12.68 -28.49
N MET A 5 17.73 -13.43 -28.43
CA MET A 5 17.26 -14.02 -27.18
C MET A 5 18.21 -15.09 -26.67
N GLU A 6 18.75 -15.92 -27.57
CA GLU A 6 19.72 -16.97 -27.24
C GLU A 6 20.98 -16.40 -26.58
N VAL A 7 21.48 -15.26 -27.07
CA VAL A 7 22.58 -14.53 -26.41
C VAL A 7 22.18 -14.14 -24.98
N TYR A 8 21.05 -13.46 -24.80
CA TYR A 8 20.62 -13.02 -23.47
C TYR A 8 20.34 -14.16 -22.49
N THR A 9 19.79 -15.29 -22.96
CA THR A 9 19.57 -16.46 -22.11
C THR A 9 20.86 -17.19 -21.81
N SER A 10 21.80 -17.25 -22.76
CA SER A 10 23.10 -17.90 -22.56
C SER A 10 23.95 -17.16 -21.53
N ASP A 11 23.84 -15.83 -21.47
CA ASP A 11 24.56 -14.99 -20.50
C ASP A 11 24.15 -15.28 -19.04
N ILE A 12 22.95 -15.82 -18.81
CA ILE A 12 22.40 -16.06 -17.46
C ILE A 12 22.08 -17.52 -17.17
N LYS A 13 22.38 -18.44 -18.09
CA LYS A 13 21.96 -19.85 -18.01
C LYS A 13 22.46 -20.57 -16.76
N ASP A 14 23.63 -20.17 -16.26
CA ASP A 14 24.29 -20.76 -15.09
C ASP A 14 24.22 -19.82 -13.85
N ASP A 15 23.51 -18.69 -13.97
CA ASP A 15 23.36 -17.70 -12.89
C ASP A 15 21.97 -17.79 -12.26
N SER A 16 21.87 -18.51 -11.14
CA SER A 16 20.64 -18.66 -10.37
C SER A 16 20.24 -17.42 -9.57
N THR A 17 21.06 -16.37 -9.54
CA THR A 17 20.79 -15.14 -8.77
C THR A 17 19.99 -14.11 -9.56
N VAL A 18 19.81 -14.31 -10.87
CA VAL A 18 19.19 -13.35 -11.77
C VAL A 18 17.95 -13.93 -12.44
N LEU A 19 16.86 -13.17 -12.42
CA LEU A 19 15.62 -13.54 -13.10
C LEU A 19 15.61 -13.03 -14.55
N PHE A 20 15.21 -13.90 -15.48
CA PHE A 20 15.16 -13.58 -16.91
C PHE A 20 14.33 -12.32 -17.24
N LEU A 21 13.12 -12.19 -16.69
CA LEU A 21 12.26 -11.02 -16.95
C LEU A 21 12.89 -9.72 -16.47
N THR A 22 13.67 -9.75 -15.39
CA THR A 22 14.43 -8.58 -14.91
C THR A 22 15.50 -8.17 -15.91
N VAL A 23 16.23 -9.12 -16.49
CA VAL A 23 17.25 -8.86 -17.53
C VAL A 23 16.61 -8.29 -18.80
N MET A 24 15.48 -8.86 -19.19
CA MET A 24 14.72 -8.42 -20.36
C MET A 24 14.11 -7.02 -20.18
N ASN A 25 13.94 -6.55 -18.94
CA ASN A 25 13.41 -5.22 -18.66
C ASN A 25 14.49 -4.19 -18.24
N ARG A 26 15.78 -4.56 -18.30
CA ARG A 26 16.91 -3.65 -18.03
C ARG A 26 17.66 -3.30 -19.32
N ASN A 27 17.66 -2.01 -19.67
CA ASN A 27 18.41 -1.44 -20.79
C ASN A 27 18.11 -2.09 -22.16
N LYS A 28 16.87 -2.57 -22.39
CA LYS A 28 16.45 -3.28 -23.62
C LYS A 28 15.58 -2.44 -24.57
N LYS A 29 15.59 -1.10 -24.47
CA LYS A 29 14.75 -0.21 -25.31
C LYS A 29 14.88 -0.51 -26.82
N ASN A 30 16.11 -0.61 -27.32
CA ASN A 30 16.38 -0.86 -28.75
C ASN A 30 15.92 -2.26 -29.20
N PHE A 31 15.95 -3.25 -28.30
CA PHE A 31 15.48 -4.60 -28.59
C PHE A 31 13.97 -4.59 -28.83
N TYR A 32 13.19 -3.93 -27.98
CA TYR A 32 11.74 -3.84 -28.12
C TYR A 32 11.29 -2.97 -29.30
N LEU A 33 12.02 -1.89 -29.62
CA LEU A 33 11.79 -1.10 -30.84
C LEU A 33 11.94 -1.94 -32.12
N LYS A 34 12.87 -2.91 -32.10
CA LYS A 34 13.15 -3.78 -33.26
C LYS A 34 12.23 -4.99 -33.33
N PHE A 35 11.78 -5.51 -32.20
CA PHE A 35 10.98 -6.73 -32.11
C PHE A 35 9.68 -6.49 -31.35
N GLU A 36 8.67 -5.99 -32.06
CA GLU A 36 7.38 -5.63 -31.48
C GLU A 36 6.72 -6.80 -30.72
N LYS A 37 6.77 -8.02 -31.27
CA LYS A 37 6.23 -9.22 -30.62
C LYS A 37 6.86 -9.56 -29.26
N ALA A 38 8.05 -9.04 -28.98
CA ALA A 38 8.71 -9.27 -27.69
C ALA A 38 8.14 -8.41 -26.57
N HIS A 39 7.30 -7.40 -26.85
CA HIS A 39 6.66 -6.56 -25.82
C HIS A 39 5.88 -7.37 -24.79
N ILE A 40 5.38 -8.56 -25.14
CA ILE A 40 4.76 -9.47 -24.17
C ILE A 40 5.63 -9.73 -22.92
N LEU A 41 6.96 -9.77 -23.06
CA LEU A 41 7.88 -9.95 -21.92
C LEU A 41 7.93 -8.73 -21.01
N LYS A 42 7.73 -7.55 -21.57
CA LYS A 42 7.60 -6.30 -20.82
C LYS A 42 6.23 -6.23 -20.17
N ASP A 43 5.16 -6.54 -20.91
CA ASP A 43 3.79 -6.52 -20.40
C ASP A 43 3.62 -7.50 -19.22
N VAL A 44 4.16 -8.72 -19.33
CA VAL A 44 4.16 -9.71 -18.23
C VAL A 44 4.97 -9.20 -17.03
N PHE A 45 6.14 -8.60 -17.26
CA PHE A 45 6.94 -8.05 -16.17
C PHE A 45 6.24 -6.89 -15.47
N ASP A 46 5.64 -5.97 -16.23
CA ASP A 46 4.90 -4.84 -15.69
C ASP A 46 3.65 -5.32 -14.94
N TRP A 47 2.94 -6.34 -15.44
CA TRP A 47 1.83 -6.99 -14.74
C TRP A 47 2.28 -7.62 -13.41
N ILE A 48 3.35 -8.42 -13.39
CA ILE A 48 3.88 -9.01 -12.14
C ILE A 48 4.26 -7.91 -11.15
N LYS A 49 4.87 -6.82 -11.63
CA LYS A 49 5.39 -5.76 -10.78
C LYS A 49 4.30 -4.84 -10.22
N GLN A 50 3.24 -4.59 -10.97
CA GLN A 50 2.28 -3.51 -10.68
C GLN A 50 0.86 -3.99 -10.42
N ALA A 51 0.49 -5.17 -10.94
CA ALA A 51 -0.87 -5.67 -10.94
C ALA A 51 -1.04 -6.96 -10.13
N LEU A 52 0.01 -7.75 -9.93
CA LEU A 52 -0.04 -8.96 -9.10
C LEU A 52 0.29 -8.62 -7.63
N ASP A 53 -0.65 -8.90 -6.74
CA ASP A 53 -0.53 -8.67 -5.30
C ASP A 53 -0.72 -9.99 -4.55
N ILE A 54 0.34 -10.46 -3.87
CA ILE A 54 0.36 -11.75 -3.16
C ILE A 54 0.39 -11.48 -1.67
N ASN A 55 -0.64 -11.95 -0.98
CA ASN A 55 -0.87 -11.71 0.43
C ASN A 55 -0.75 -13.00 1.23
N PHE A 56 0.08 -12.95 2.27
CA PHE A 56 0.33 -14.06 3.19
C PHE A 56 -0.44 -13.86 4.51
N PRO A 57 -0.68 -14.93 5.30
CA PRO A 57 -1.57 -14.86 6.46
C PRO A 57 -1.17 -13.80 7.52
N ASP A 58 0.13 -13.58 7.72
CA ASP A 58 0.67 -12.67 8.74
C ASP A 58 0.94 -11.24 8.24
N VAL A 59 0.58 -10.94 6.99
CA VAL A 59 0.83 -9.63 6.36
C VAL A 59 -0.50 -8.92 6.07
N PRO A 60 -0.68 -7.66 6.50
CA PRO A 60 -1.85 -6.87 6.13
C PRO A 60 -1.99 -6.76 4.60
N ILE A 61 -3.21 -6.90 4.10
CA ILE A 61 -3.50 -6.84 2.65
C ILE A 61 -3.46 -5.40 2.15
N SER A 62 -3.89 -4.47 2.99
CA SER A 62 -3.94 -3.06 2.68
C SER A 62 -2.93 -2.30 3.54
N ASP A 63 -2.48 -1.15 3.07
CA ASP A 63 -1.85 -0.13 3.90
C ASP A 63 -2.89 0.90 4.42
N TYR A 64 -4.18 0.69 4.13
CA TYR A 64 -5.29 1.63 4.34
C TYR A 64 -5.14 2.95 3.59
N TYR A 65 -4.31 3.00 2.54
CA TYR A 65 -4.16 4.19 1.73
C TYR A 65 -5.49 4.65 1.13
N TYR A 66 -6.40 3.72 0.78
CA TYR A 66 -7.74 4.05 0.31
C TYR A 66 -8.56 4.87 1.31
N LEU A 67 -8.37 4.70 2.63
CA LEU A 67 -9.07 5.48 3.65
C LEU A 67 -8.59 6.92 3.69
N SER A 68 -7.28 7.15 3.49
CA SER A 68 -6.69 8.49 3.42
C SER A 68 -7.02 9.26 2.14
N ARG A 69 -7.37 8.55 1.05
CA ARG A 69 -7.71 9.14 -0.26
C ARG A 69 -9.18 9.06 -0.62
N ALA A 70 -10.04 8.53 0.24
CA ALA A 70 -11.43 8.34 -0.10
C ALA A 70 -12.09 9.70 -0.38
N ASP A 71 -12.37 9.99 -1.65
CA ASP A 71 -13.13 11.17 -2.05
C ASP A 71 -14.56 11.14 -1.48
N ASN A 72 -15.05 9.94 -1.13
CA ASN A 72 -16.39 9.71 -0.60
C ASN A 72 -16.39 8.72 0.57
N VAL A 73 -16.10 9.22 1.77
CA VAL A 73 -16.17 8.49 3.05
C VAL A 73 -17.49 7.70 3.19
N LYS A 74 -18.62 8.27 2.77
CA LYS A 74 -19.94 7.62 2.90
C LYS A 74 -20.06 6.32 2.11
N GLU A 75 -19.43 6.24 0.95
CA GLU A 75 -19.46 5.03 0.14
C GLU A 75 -18.63 3.92 0.77
N VAL A 76 -17.43 4.26 1.24
CA VAL A 76 -16.57 3.34 1.99
C VAL A 76 -17.28 2.85 3.25
N CYS A 77 -17.84 3.75 4.06
CA CYS A 77 -18.60 3.40 5.25
C CYS A 77 -19.85 2.57 4.95
N LYS A 78 -20.51 2.78 3.81
CA LYS A 78 -21.65 1.95 3.39
C LYS A 78 -21.22 0.50 3.17
N VAL A 79 -20.07 0.27 2.54
CA VAL A 79 -19.54 -1.08 2.34
C VAL A 79 -19.10 -1.67 3.67
N ILE A 80 -18.33 -0.94 4.49
CA ILE A 80 -17.92 -1.37 5.84
C ILE A 80 -19.14 -1.80 6.68
N SER A 81 -20.16 -0.95 6.75
CA SER A 81 -21.37 -1.17 7.53
C SER A 81 -22.18 -2.37 7.03
N ALA A 82 -22.16 -2.66 5.72
CA ALA A 82 -22.84 -3.82 5.14
C ALA A 82 -22.26 -5.16 5.64
N PHE A 83 -21.01 -5.18 6.13
CA PHE A 83 -20.42 -6.35 6.78
C PHE A 83 -20.76 -6.46 8.28
N GLY A 84 -21.58 -5.56 8.81
CA GLY A 84 -22.07 -5.63 10.20
C GLY A 84 -21.02 -5.23 11.26
N THR A 85 -20.02 -4.44 10.89
CA THR A 85 -18.95 -4.00 11.81
C THR A 85 -19.43 -2.97 12.84
N GLY A 86 -20.58 -2.34 12.62
CA GLY A 86 -21.09 -1.24 13.46
C GLY A 86 -20.56 0.15 13.08
N ILE A 87 -19.47 0.21 12.32
CA ILE A 87 -18.89 1.46 11.82
C ILE A 87 -19.88 2.16 10.87
N THR A 88 -20.16 3.43 11.15
CA THR A 88 -21.05 4.30 10.36
C THR A 88 -20.34 5.49 9.75
N ASP A 89 -19.18 5.88 10.30
CA ASP A 89 -18.35 6.98 9.82
C ASP A 89 -16.89 6.77 10.25
N TYR A 90 -15.94 7.50 9.64
CA TYR A 90 -14.58 7.60 10.13
C TYR A 90 -14.01 9.00 9.88
N LYS A 91 -12.98 9.38 10.65
CA LYS A 91 -12.33 10.69 10.56
C LYS A 91 -10.82 10.55 10.60
N MET A 92 -10.15 11.42 9.86
CA MET A 92 -8.73 11.64 10.01
C MET A 92 -8.53 12.66 11.13
N ILE A 93 -7.78 12.29 12.16
CA ILE A 93 -7.55 13.11 13.36
C ILE A 93 -6.09 13.52 13.42
N ASP A 94 -5.83 14.81 13.59
CA ASP A 94 -4.47 15.35 13.68
C ASP A 94 -3.78 14.86 14.96
N VAL A 95 -2.57 14.36 14.80
CA VAL A 95 -1.70 13.90 15.90
C VAL A 95 -0.34 14.55 15.80
N GLN A 96 0.38 14.63 16.93
CA GLN A 96 1.74 15.18 16.94
C GLN A 96 2.71 14.16 16.35
N LEU A 97 3.41 14.54 15.29
CA LEU A 97 4.38 13.67 14.61
C LEU A 97 5.45 13.16 15.58
N GLU A 98 5.93 14.03 16.47
CA GLU A 98 6.97 13.71 17.44
C GLU A 98 6.54 12.57 18.36
N GLN A 99 5.28 12.59 18.84
CA GLN A 99 4.71 11.55 19.69
C GLN A 99 4.64 10.20 18.95
N VAL A 100 4.22 10.22 17.67
CA VAL A 100 4.20 9.02 16.83
C VAL A 100 5.61 8.48 16.62
N LEU A 101 6.59 9.34 16.34
CA LEU A 101 7.97 8.93 16.12
C LEU A 101 8.64 8.40 17.39
N GLU A 102 8.19 8.78 18.60
CA GLU A 102 8.69 8.30 19.90
C GLU A 102 8.33 6.85 20.20
N THR A 103 7.23 6.34 19.63
CA THR A 103 6.85 4.94 19.79
C THR A 103 7.68 4.01 18.90
N LEU A 104 8.38 4.55 17.90
CA LEU A 104 9.08 3.78 16.89
C LEU A 104 10.54 3.48 17.27
N PRO A 105 11.06 2.30 16.88
CA PRO A 105 12.49 2.01 16.91
C PRO A 105 13.33 3.09 16.20
N LYS A 106 14.50 3.41 16.78
CA LYS A 106 15.37 4.50 16.29
C LYS A 106 15.67 4.42 14.79
N ASN A 107 15.95 3.23 14.28
CA ASN A 107 16.24 3.02 12.85
C ASN A 107 15.05 3.38 11.94
N LEU A 108 13.81 3.13 12.38
CA LEU A 108 12.62 3.49 11.63
C LEU A 108 12.37 4.99 11.72
N ARG A 109 12.48 5.58 12.91
CA ARG A 109 12.42 7.03 13.12
C ARG A 109 13.39 7.76 12.19
N ASP A 110 14.67 7.40 12.22
CA ASP A 110 15.71 8.06 11.41
C ASP A 110 15.40 7.95 9.91
N ARG A 111 14.87 6.80 9.46
CA ARG A 111 14.43 6.59 8.07
C ARG A 111 13.26 7.48 7.69
N ILE A 112 12.20 7.52 8.52
CA ILE A 112 10.99 8.31 8.26
C ILE A 112 11.34 9.80 8.22
N THR A 113 12.14 10.28 9.17
CA THR A 113 12.61 11.67 9.19
C THR A 113 13.38 12.01 7.91
N GLY A 114 14.33 11.16 7.51
CA GLY A 114 15.06 11.36 6.26
C GLY A 114 14.17 11.32 5.00
N ASP A 115 13.11 10.51 5.02
CA ASP A 115 12.12 10.46 3.94
C ASP A 115 11.28 11.74 3.87
N ILE A 116 10.85 12.28 5.02
CA ILE A 116 10.14 13.57 5.12
C ILE A 116 11.03 14.71 4.59
N GLU A 117 12.28 14.81 5.07
CA GLU A 117 13.22 15.85 4.66
C GLU A 117 13.47 15.81 3.15
N ARG A 118 13.68 14.60 2.60
CA ARG A 118 13.84 14.41 1.16
C ARG A 118 12.61 14.89 0.40
N LYS A 119 11.41 14.57 0.87
CA LYS A 119 10.15 15.02 0.25
C LYS A 119 9.96 16.53 0.30
N GLN A 120 10.36 17.19 1.39
CA GLN A 120 10.36 18.65 1.48
C GLN A 120 11.35 19.27 0.46
N VAL A 121 12.55 18.69 0.29
CA VAL A 121 13.51 19.14 -0.72
C VAL A 121 12.97 18.95 -2.14
N GLU A 122 12.34 17.80 -2.43
CA GLU A 122 11.71 17.54 -3.73
C GLU A 122 10.62 18.57 -4.06
N HIS A 123 9.76 18.92 -3.08
CA HIS A 123 8.73 19.96 -3.24
C HIS A 123 9.26 21.38 -3.39
N ARG A 124 10.44 21.68 -2.83
CA ARG A 124 11.14 22.95 -3.11
C ARG A 124 11.65 23.05 -4.54
N GLN A 125 12.14 21.94 -5.08
CA GLN A 125 12.81 21.90 -6.38
C GLN A 125 11.82 21.76 -7.54
N ASN A 126 10.72 21.05 -7.31
CA ASN A 126 9.66 20.82 -8.28
C ASN A 126 8.50 21.77 -8.00
N ASN A 127 8.08 22.56 -8.99
CA ASN A 127 6.88 23.40 -8.92
C ASN A 127 5.57 22.59 -8.97
N ASP A 128 5.61 21.32 -8.55
CA ASP A 128 4.44 20.46 -8.54
C ASP A 128 3.52 20.84 -7.37
N ASN A 129 2.22 20.80 -7.61
CA ASN A 129 1.21 21.17 -6.61
C ASN A 129 0.66 19.94 -5.88
N GLU A 130 1.15 18.73 -6.20
CA GLU A 130 0.64 17.50 -5.62
C GLU A 130 1.19 17.29 -4.19
N LYS A 131 0.32 16.93 -3.23
CA LYS A 131 0.76 16.61 -1.87
C LYS A 131 1.46 15.24 -1.86
N SER A 132 2.53 15.11 -1.09
CA SER A 132 3.15 13.80 -0.86
C SER A 132 2.56 13.18 0.40
N ILE A 133 1.93 12.02 0.27
CA ILE A 133 1.36 11.26 1.40
C ILE A 133 2.23 10.03 1.63
N MET A 134 2.73 9.89 2.85
CA MET A 134 3.41 8.69 3.34
C MET A 134 2.52 8.02 4.37
N VAL A 135 2.25 6.73 4.19
CA VAL A 135 1.42 5.96 5.11
C VAL A 135 2.26 4.96 5.87
N MET A 136 1.99 4.86 7.17
CA MET A 136 2.57 3.88 8.07
C MET A 136 1.43 3.10 8.72
N ARG A 137 1.58 1.79 8.75
CA ARG A 137 0.56 0.90 9.30
C ARG A 137 1.19 -0.19 10.14
N SER A 138 0.59 -0.43 11.30
CA SER A 138 0.73 -1.66 12.09
C SER A 138 -0.59 -2.45 12.03
N LYS A 139 -0.70 -3.58 12.74
CA LYS A 139 -1.99 -4.27 12.88
C LYS A 139 -3.04 -3.38 13.56
N PHE A 140 -2.61 -2.50 14.48
CA PHE A 140 -3.49 -1.74 15.37
C PHE A 140 -3.41 -0.23 15.16
N ASP A 141 -2.41 0.25 14.42
CA ASP A 141 -2.15 1.67 14.24
C ASP A 141 -2.07 2.04 12.77
N PHE A 142 -2.51 3.24 12.45
CA PHE A 142 -2.44 3.81 11.12
C PHE A 142 -2.06 5.29 11.24
N PHE A 143 -1.07 5.71 10.47
CA PHE A 143 -0.66 7.12 10.40
C PHE A 143 -0.43 7.53 8.96
N ALA A 144 -0.99 8.67 8.58
CA ALA A 144 -0.73 9.33 7.31
C ALA A 144 0.05 10.62 7.57
N ILE A 145 1.28 10.68 7.05
CA ILE A 145 2.12 11.87 7.07
C ILE A 145 2.01 12.55 5.71
N THR A 146 1.44 13.74 5.70
CA THR A 146 1.28 14.56 4.51
C THR A 146 2.31 15.67 4.52
N VAL A 147 3.13 15.74 3.47
CA VAL A 147 4.03 16.87 3.20
C VAL A 147 3.40 17.71 2.11
N SER A 148 3.02 18.94 2.48
CA SER A 148 2.43 19.91 1.56
C SER A 148 3.49 20.71 0.82
N LYS A 149 3.05 21.52 -0.15
CA LYS A 149 3.90 22.38 -0.97
C LYS A 149 4.65 23.45 -0.15
N ASP A 150 4.03 23.98 0.89
CA ASP A 150 4.62 24.94 1.83
C ASP A 150 5.53 24.26 2.87
N GLU A 151 5.93 23.02 2.62
CA GLU A 151 6.79 22.20 3.48
C GLU A 151 6.18 21.86 4.84
N LYS A 152 4.89 22.19 5.04
CA LYS A 152 4.17 21.85 6.26
C LYS A 152 3.99 20.33 6.30
N VAL A 153 4.31 19.76 7.46
CA VAL A 153 4.13 18.35 7.74
C VAL A 153 2.90 18.21 8.62
N GLU A 154 1.93 17.44 8.15
CA GLU A 154 0.71 17.09 8.89
C GLU A 154 0.73 15.58 9.14
N CYS A 155 0.48 15.16 10.38
CA CYS A 155 0.40 13.76 10.75
C CYS A 155 -1.02 13.48 11.24
N GLN A 156 -1.67 12.47 10.67
CA GLN A 156 -3.05 12.12 11.00
C GLN A 156 -3.17 10.63 11.29
N THR A 157 -4.00 10.27 12.27
CA THR A 157 -4.49 8.91 12.49
C THR A 157 -5.94 8.79 12.00
N ILE A 158 -6.48 7.58 12.02
CA ILE A 158 -7.88 7.31 11.72
C ILE A 158 -8.63 6.90 12.99
N GLU A 159 -9.81 7.47 13.17
CA GLU A 159 -10.75 7.05 14.21
C GLU A 159 -12.13 6.75 13.60
N PHE A 160 -12.80 5.73 14.12
CA PHE A 160 -14.08 5.23 13.63
C PHE A 160 -15.22 5.61 14.56
N SER A 161 -16.38 5.94 13.99
CA SER A 161 -17.60 6.10 14.77
C SER A 161 -18.56 4.95 14.53
N HIS A 162 -19.20 4.52 15.61
CA HIS A 162 -20.18 3.44 15.59
C HIS A 162 -21.57 3.98 15.88
N GLY A 163 -22.54 3.62 15.05
CA GLY A 163 -23.93 4.05 15.22
C GLY A 163 -24.13 5.57 15.07
N LYS A 164 -24.81 6.18 16.05
CA LYS A 164 -25.18 7.61 16.03
C LYS A 164 -24.63 8.42 17.20
N ASP A 165 -23.85 7.78 18.08
CA ASP A 165 -23.47 8.36 19.37
C ASP A 165 -22.28 9.33 19.24
N GLY A 166 -21.65 9.37 18.06
CA GLY A 166 -20.57 10.31 17.74
C GLY A 166 -19.26 10.07 18.50
N ILE A 167 -19.21 9.00 19.29
CA ILE A 167 -17.99 8.51 19.95
C ILE A 167 -17.05 8.00 18.86
N LEU A 168 -15.77 8.35 19.01
CA LEU A 168 -14.69 7.95 18.13
C LEU A 168 -13.86 6.88 18.84
N PHE A 169 -13.49 5.85 18.08
CA PHE A 169 -12.69 4.72 18.51
C PHE A 169 -11.43 4.65 17.67
N GLU A 170 -10.31 4.35 18.32
CA GLU A 170 -9.05 4.12 17.62
C GLU A 170 -9.10 2.80 16.82
N LEU A 171 -8.25 2.68 15.81
CA LEU A 171 -8.09 1.43 15.07
C LEU A 171 -7.72 0.25 15.99
N SER A 172 -7.01 0.52 17.09
CA SER A 172 -6.57 -0.47 18.08
C SER A 172 -7.74 -1.06 18.90
N GLU A 173 -8.87 -0.37 18.96
CA GLU A 173 -10.08 -0.78 19.68
C GLU A 173 -11.03 -1.62 18.82
N GLU A 174 -10.77 -1.72 17.52
CA GLU A 174 -11.57 -2.51 16.59
C GLU A 174 -11.34 -4.01 16.77
N SER A 175 -12.41 -4.79 16.55
CA SER A 175 -12.31 -6.25 16.60
C SER A 175 -11.39 -6.78 15.49
N ASP A 176 -10.71 -7.91 15.75
CA ASP A 176 -9.91 -8.61 14.72
C ASP A 176 -10.70 -8.87 13.43
N GLY A 177 -12.01 -9.16 13.55
CA GLY A 177 -12.91 -9.33 12.40
C GLY A 177 -13.10 -8.05 11.60
N THR A 178 -13.28 -6.91 12.28
CA THR A 178 -13.36 -5.59 11.65
C THR A 178 -12.07 -5.24 10.92
N LEU A 179 -10.92 -5.42 11.57
CA LEU A 179 -9.60 -5.18 10.96
C LEU A 179 -9.41 -6.00 9.68
N ARG A 180 -9.83 -7.27 9.69
CA ARG A 180 -9.76 -8.14 8.50
C ARG A 180 -10.69 -7.66 7.37
N ILE A 181 -11.89 -7.19 7.70
CA ILE A 181 -12.80 -6.62 6.70
C ILE A 181 -12.18 -5.36 6.09
N LEU A 182 -11.67 -4.44 6.91
CA LEU A 182 -10.99 -3.23 6.45
C LEU A 182 -9.80 -3.55 5.53
N ASP A 183 -9.06 -4.63 5.80
CA ASP A 183 -7.99 -5.12 4.93
C ASP A 183 -8.51 -5.60 3.58
N LEU A 184 -9.58 -6.39 3.57
CA LEU A 184 -10.17 -6.95 2.35
C LEU A 184 -10.89 -5.90 1.50
N LEU A 185 -11.28 -4.76 2.08
CA LEU A 185 -11.92 -3.69 1.33
C LEU A 185 -11.00 -3.08 0.28
N GLU A 186 -9.69 -3.07 0.47
CA GLU A 186 -8.73 -2.66 -0.58
C GLU A 186 -8.98 -3.46 -1.87
N VAL A 187 -9.18 -4.77 -1.76
CA VAL A 187 -9.44 -5.65 -2.89
C VAL A 187 -10.78 -5.30 -3.54
N LEU A 188 -11.82 -5.04 -2.74
CA LEU A 188 -13.16 -4.74 -3.23
C LEU A 188 -13.29 -3.35 -3.84
N LEU A 189 -12.51 -2.38 -3.35
CA LEU A 189 -12.48 -0.99 -3.81
C LEU A 189 -11.40 -0.75 -4.88
N SER A 190 -10.52 -1.74 -5.12
CA SER A 190 -9.48 -1.65 -6.13
C SER A 190 -10.07 -1.45 -7.53
N LYS A 191 -9.38 -0.65 -8.34
CA LYS A 191 -9.74 -0.42 -9.75
C LYS A 191 -9.44 -1.67 -10.59
N GLU A 192 -10.08 -1.76 -11.75
CA GLU A 192 -9.89 -2.84 -12.72
C GLU A 192 -8.40 -3.08 -13.04
N GLY A 193 -8.03 -4.35 -13.22
CA GLY A 193 -6.69 -4.74 -13.71
C GLY A 193 -5.71 -5.21 -12.63
N LYS A 194 -6.09 -5.27 -11.36
CA LYS A 194 -5.30 -5.94 -10.31
C LYS A 194 -5.73 -7.40 -10.11
N THR A 195 -4.74 -8.27 -9.85
CA THR A 195 -4.93 -9.68 -9.51
C THR A 195 -4.39 -9.93 -8.11
N TYR A 196 -5.28 -10.34 -7.20
CA TYR A 196 -4.93 -10.65 -5.82
C TYR A 196 -4.84 -12.17 -5.61
N VAL A 197 -3.74 -12.64 -5.03
CA VAL A 197 -3.59 -14.00 -4.50
C VAL A 197 -3.56 -13.88 -2.98
N ILE A 198 -4.63 -14.33 -2.33
CA ILE A 198 -4.76 -14.26 -0.87
C ILE A 198 -4.62 -15.68 -0.34
N ASP A 199 -3.47 -15.95 0.28
CA ASP A 199 -3.30 -17.17 1.05
C ASP A 199 -4.09 -17.03 2.36
N GLU A 200 -4.91 -18.04 2.65
CA GLU A 200 -5.85 -18.09 3.77
C GLU A 200 -6.82 -16.87 3.89
N LEU A 201 -8.00 -17.03 3.30
CA LEU A 201 -9.13 -16.14 3.59
C LEU A 201 -9.77 -16.40 4.97
N GLN A 202 -9.57 -17.60 5.54
CA GLN A 202 -10.24 -18.07 6.75
C GLN A 202 -9.33 -18.06 7.97
N CYS A 203 -9.19 -16.92 8.66
CA CYS A 203 -8.58 -16.87 9.99
C CYS A 203 -9.65 -16.88 11.10
N TYR A 204 -10.50 -17.91 11.14
CA TYR A 204 -11.42 -18.10 12.27
C TYR A 204 -11.59 -19.57 12.62
N ARG A 205 -10.66 -20.08 13.43
CA ARG A 205 -10.95 -21.23 14.30
C ARG A 205 -10.16 -21.31 15.61
N ALA A 206 -9.23 -20.41 15.89
CA ALA A 206 -8.41 -20.50 17.11
C ALA A 206 -8.89 -19.63 18.30
N CYS A 207 -9.69 -18.57 18.10
CA CYS A 207 -10.03 -17.63 19.19
C CYS A 207 -11.42 -17.85 19.84
N TRP A 208 -12.14 -18.93 19.50
CA TRP A 208 -13.41 -19.32 20.16
C TRP A 208 -13.33 -20.65 20.91
N LYS A 209 -12.19 -20.94 21.54
CA LYS A 209 -12.13 -21.99 22.56
C LYS A 209 -11.35 -21.55 23.79
N ASN A 210 -12.16 -21.38 24.84
CA ASN A 210 -11.88 -21.23 26.27
C ASN A 210 -11.53 -19.83 26.75
#